data_AF-A0A7K1UPM5-F1
#
_entry.id   AF-A0A7K1UPM5-F1
#
_cell.length_a   1.000
_cell.length_b   1.000
_cell.length_c   1.000
_cell.angle_alpha   90.00
_cell.angle_beta   90.00
_cell.angle_gamma   90.00
#
_symmetry.space_group_name_H-M   'P 1'
#
loop_
_entity.id
_entity.type
_entity.pdbx_description
1 polymer ?
#
loop_
_entity_poly.entity_id
_entity_poly.type
_entity_poly.pdbx_seq_one_letter_code
_entity_poly.pdbx_strand_id
1 'polypeptide(L)'
;MSTTDEGLEVETLLSEEDFDDEPRLIATHYCGPDEAIEMVKAAQLLGLGVKLSNRIRPDDEDSESATEEWLLDIFETPPVVDAED
;
A
#
# COMPACT_ATOMS: atom_id res chain seq x y z
N MET A 1 11.85 -44.46 -13.64
CA MET A 1 11.12 -43.62 -12.69
C MET A 1 12.07 -42.47 -12.34
N SER A 2 11.86 -41.33 -12.99
CA SER A 2 12.68 -40.12 -12.87
C SER A 2 12.00 -39.21 -11.86
N THR A 3 12.54 -39.09 -10.65
CA THR A 3 11.97 -38.29 -9.55
C THR A 3 12.87 -37.09 -9.22
N THR A 4 13.69 -36.65 -10.17
CA THR A 4 14.68 -35.57 -9.95
C THR A 4 14.29 -34.27 -10.65
N ASP A 5 13.19 -34.25 -11.41
CA ASP A 5 12.78 -33.11 -12.24
C ASP A 5 11.91 -32.10 -11.45
N GLU A 6 11.05 -32.57 -10.54
CA GLU A 6 10.13 -31.71 -9.78
C GLU A 6 10.83 -30.78 -8.76
N GLY A 7 12.04 -31.11 -8.30
CA GLY A 7 12.76 -30.27 -7.33
C GLY A 7 13.41 -29.04 -7.97
N LEU A 8 13.89 -29.18 -9.21
CA LEU A 8 14.57 -28.13 -9.93
C LEU A 8 13.59 -27.05 -10.41
N GLU A 9 12.37 -27.45 -10.79
CA GLU A 9 11.31 -26.52 -11.20
C GLU A 9 10.83 -25.64 -10.03
N VAL A 10 10.75 -26.18 -8.81
CA VAL A 10 10.35 -25.41 -7.62
C VAL A 10 11.43 -24.42 -7.20
N GLU A 11 12.71 -24.82 -7.18
CA GLU A 11 13.82 -23.89 -6.89
C GLU A 11 13.94 -22.79 -7.96
N THR A 12 13.66 -23.11 -9.22
CA THR A 12 13.68 -22.14 -10.33
C THR A 12 12.50 -21.18 -10.22
N LEU A 13 11.29 -21.65 -9.93
CA LEU A 13 10.12 -20.78 -9.69
C LEU A 13 10.32 -19.85 -8.48
N LEU A 14 10.92 -20.34 -7.40
CA LEU A 14 11.23 -19.54 -6.20
C LEU A 14 12.41 -18.56 -6.41
N SER A 15 13.24 -18.76 -7.44
CA SER A 15 14.35 -17.86 -7.78
C SER A 15 14.02 -16.89 -8.91
N GLU A 16 12.97 -17.15 -9.68
CA GLU A 16 12.38 -16.24 -10.68
C GLU A 16 11.26 -15.36 -10.09
N GLU A 17 10.73 -15.71 -8.91
CA GLU A 17 10.02 -14.76 -8.05
C GLU A 17 11.04 -13.82 -7.42
N ASP A 18 11.48 -12.81 -8.17
CA ASP A 18 11.86 -11.52 -7.60
C ASP A 18 10.64 -11.05 -6.79
N PHE A 19 10.58 -11.43 -5.52
CA PHE A 19 9.75 -10.72 -4.56
C PHE A 19 10.29 -9.30 -4.60
N ASP A 20 9.66 -8.41 -5.37
CA ASP A 20 9.87 -6.99 -5.24
C ASP A 20 9.82 -6.72 -3.73
N ASP A 21 10.92 -6.24 -3.15
CA ASP A 21 11.00 -5.84 -1.74
C ASP A 21 10.00 -4.70 -1.42
N GLU A 22 9.25 -4.25 -2.43
CA GLU A 22 8.18 -3.29 -2.33
C GLU A 22 6.90 -3.94 -1.76
N PRO A 23 6.34 -3.38 -0.67
CA PRO A 23 5.15 -3.95 -0.08
C PRO A 23 3.96 -4.00 -1.03
N ARG A 24 3.21 -5.09 -0.95
CA ARG A 24 2.02 -5.28 -1.76
C ARG A 24 0.88 -4.38 -1.31
N LEU A 25 0.33 -3.60 -2.24
CA LEU A 25 -0.90 -2.82 -2.03
C LEU A 25 -2.12 -3.74 -1.89
N ILE A 26 -2.87 -3.57 -0.80
CA ILE A 26 -4.10 -4.28 -0.49
C ILE A 26 -5.32 -3.48 -0.96
N ALA A 27 -5.36 -2.18 -0.64
CA ALA A 27 -6.51 -1.33 -0.90
C ALA A 27 -6.13 0.16 -0.94
N THR A 28 -6.92 0.94 -1.67
CA THR A 28 -6.86 2.41 -1.67
C THR A 28 -8.20 2.96 -1.18
N HIS A 29 -8.16 3.83 -0.17
CA HIS A 29 -9.32 4.49 0.41
C HIS A 29 -9.27 6.00 0.20
N TYR A 30 -10.41 6.60 -0.11
CA TYR A 30 -10.62 8.05 -0.15
C TYR A 30 -11.52 8.42 1.02
N CYS A 31 -11.08 9.35 1.86
CA CYS A 31 -11.79 9.67 3.08
C CYS A 31 -11.55 11.12 3.54
N GLY A 32 -12.36 11.55 4.51
CA GLY A 32 -12.10 12.77 5.26
C GLY A 32 -10.95 12.63 6.27
N PRO A 33 -10.50 13.74 6.87
CA PRO A 33 -9.37 13.74 7.80
C PRO A 33 -9.59 12.88 9.05
N ASP A 34 -10.79 12.93 9.64
CA ASP A 34 -11.08 12.15 10.86
C ASP A 34 -11.07 10.64 10.59
N GLU A 35 -11.63 10.22 9.46
CA GLU A 35 -11.66 8.81 9.05
C GLU A 35 -10.25 8.31 8.66
N ALA A 36 -9.44 9.15 8.00
CA ALA A 36 -8.04 8.86 7.72
C ALA A 36 -7.26 8.51 9.00
N ILE A 37 -7.44 9.29 10.07
CA ILE A 37 -6.78 9.07 11.35
C ILE A 37 -7.16 7.71 11.94
N GLU A 38 -8.45 7.37 11.94
CA GLU A 38 -8.92 6.09 12.48
C GLU A 38 -8.44 4.89 11.65
N MET A 39 -8.38 5.03 10.32
CA MET A 39 -7.83 4.00 9.44
C MET A 39 -6.32 3.80 9.66
N VAL A 40 -5.54 4.87 9.84
CA VAL A 40 -4.11 4.76 10.18
C VAL A 40 -3.91 4.04 11.50
N LYS A 41 -4.68 4.40 12.53
CA LYS A 41 -4.63 3.70 13.84
C LYS A 41 -4.98 2.22 13.70
N ALA A 42 -6.01 1.90 12.92
CA ALA A 42 -6.41 0.51 12.69
C ALA A 42 -5.31 -0.26 11.94
N ALA A 43 -4.73 0.31 10.87
CA ALA A 43 -3.63 -0.30 10.13
C ALA A 43 -2.42 -0.56 11.04
N GLN A 44 -2.07 0.40 11.91
CA GLN A 44 -1.00 0.23 12.88
C GLN A 44 -1.26 -0.94 13.84
N LEU A 45 -2.48 -1.08 14.36
CA LEU A 45 -2.85 -2.19 15.25
C LEU A 45 -2.78 -3.56 14.56
N LEU A 46 -2.98 -3.58 13.24
CA LEU A 46 -2.95 -4.77 12.40
C LEU A 46 -1.56 -5.07 11.82
N GLY A 47 -0.58 -4.19 12.02
CA GLY A 47 0.77 -4.33 11.45
C GLY A 47 0.85 -4.09 9.94
N LEU A 48 -0.12 -3.37 9.38
CA LEU A 48 -0.16 -3.03 7.95
C LEU A 48 0.66 -1.79 7.65
N GLY A 49 1.15 -1.69 6.42
CA GLY A 49 1.76 -0.47 5.89
C GLY A 49 0.73 0.54 5.43
N VAL A 50 1.07 1.82 5.50
CA VAL A 50 0.22 2.89 4.97
C VAL A 50 1.07 3.93 4.24
N LYS A 51 0.60 4.35 3.06
CA LYS A 51 1.04 5.60 2.42
C LYS A 51 -0.14 6.56 2.40
N LEU A 52 0.07 7.74 2.98
CA LEU A 52 -0.94 8.76 3.14
C LEU A 52 -0.63 9.92 2.19
N SER A 53 -1.62 10.31 1.38
CA SER A 53 -1.54 11.49 0.51
C SER A 53 -2.75 12.37 0.72
N ASN A 54 -2.58 13.68 0.60
CA ASN A 54 -3.66 14.65 0.72
C ASN A 54 -3.81 15.40 -0.60
N ARG A 55 -5.04 15.74 -0.97
CA ARG A 55 -5.32 16.68 -2.05
C ARG A 55 -6.46 17.62 -1.66
N ILE A 56 -6.35 18.86 -2.14
CA ILE A 56 -7.42 19.85 -2.08
C ILE A 56 -8.14 19.84 -3.42
N ARG A 57 -9.44 19.53 -3.40
CA ARG A 57 -10.29 19.54 -4.59
C ARG A 57 -11.23 20.74 -4.54
N PRO A 58 -11.24 21.62 -5.56
CA PRO A 58 -12.28 22.63 -5.69
C PRO A 58 -13.65 21.97 -5.67
N ASP A 59 -14.63 22.64 -5.06
CA ASP A 59 -16.01 22.18 -5.13
C ASP A 59 -16.56 22.45 -6.54
N ASP A 60 -17.30 21.49 -7.08
CA ASP A 60 -17.84 21.56 -8.44
C ASP A 60 -19.05 22.51 -8.52
N GLU A 61 -19.72 22.76 -7.39
CA GLU A 61 -20.91 23.61 -7.26
C GLU A 61 -20.57 25.00 -6.69
N ASP A 62 -19.48 25.14 -5.93
CA ASP A 62 -19.02 26.41 -5.36
C ASP A 62 -17.52 26.66 -5.60
N SER A 63 -17.22 27.51 -6.59
CA SER A 63 -15.84 27.89 -6.97
C SER A 63 -15.06 28.65 -5.89
N GLU A 64 -15.72 29.12 -4.82
CA GLU A 64 -15.07 29.78 -3.68
C GLU A 64 -14.75 28.79 -2.54
N SER A 65 -15.11 27.51 -2.70
CA SER A 65 -14.88 26.47 -1.72
C SER A 65 -14.04 25.33 -2.27
N ALA A 66 -13.37 24.62 -1.35
CA ALA A 66 -12.60 23.44 -1.67
C ALA A 66 -12.70 22.44 -0.52
N THR A 67 -12.70 21.15 -0.88
CA THR A 67 -12.74 20.05 0.08
C THR A 67 -11.37 19.40 0.17
N GLU A 68 -10.95 19.16 1.40
CA GLU A 68 -9.79 18.34 1.70
C GLU A 68 -10.15 16.86 1.57
N GLU A 69 -9.37 16.10 0.80
CA GLU A 69 -9.55 14.66 0.63
C GLU A 69 -8.23 13.93 0.88
N TRP A 70 -8.31 12.84 1.64
CA TRP A 70 -7.17 11.99 1.96
C TRP A 70 -7.25 10.69 1.16
N LEU A 71 -6.13 10.30 0.54
CA LEU A 71 -5.90 8.96 0.01
C LEU A 71 -5.06 8.16 1.01
N LEU A 72 -5.55 6.96 1.35
CA LEU A 72 -4.79 5.97 2.08
C LEU A 72 -4.60 4.73 1.22
N ASP A 73 -3.34 4.49 0.86
CA ASP A 73 -2.92 3.20 0.31
C ASP A 73 -2.49 2.31 1.49
N ILE A 74 -3.11 1.13 1.60
CA ILE A 74 -2.86 0.14 2.66
C ILE A 74 -2.05 -1.01 2.07
N PHE A 75 -0.94 -1.35 2.71
CA PHE A 75 0.00 -2.36 2.25
C PHE A 75 0.09 -3.54 3.23
N GLU A 76 0.47 -4.72 2.74
CA GLU A 76 0.70 -5.92 3.58
C GLU A 76 1.79 -5.69 4.63
N THR A 77 2.80 -4.88 4.32
CA THR A 77 3.87 -4.47 5.22
C THR A 77 4.19 -2.98 5.05
N PRO A 78 4.83 -2.33 6.03
CA PRO A 78 5.23 -0.92 5.90
C PRO A 78 6.11 -0.66 4.68
N PRO A 79 5.83 0.37 3.84
CA PRO A 79 6.71 0.78 2.76
C PRO A 79 8.10 1.13 3.29
N VAL A 80 9.14 0.53 2.70
CA VAL A 80 10.53 0.88 2.98
C VAL A 80 10.81 2.19 2.28
N VAL A 81 11.19 3.22 3.03
CA VAL A 81 11.71 4.45 2.47
C VAL A 81 13.22 4.33 2.54
N ASP A 82 13.90 4.21 1.41
CA ASP A 82 15.35 4.37 1.38
C ASP A 82 15.64 5.79 1.89
N ALA A 83 16.17 5.87 3.11
CA ALA A 83 16.65 7.13 3.64
C ALA A 83 17.89 7.50 2.82
N GLU A 84 17.72 8.32 1.79
CA GLU A 84 18.83 8.96 1.11
C GLU A 84 19.61 9.80 2.15
N ASP A 85 20.87 9.43 2.41
CA ASP A 85 21.82 10.11 3.32
C ASP A 85 22.07 11.59 2.94
#